data_AF-A0A1C6A8I2-F1
#
_entry.id   AF-A0A1C6A8I2-F1
#
_cell.length_a   1.000
_cell.length_b   1.000
_cell.length_c   1.000
_cell.angle_alpha   90.00
_cell.angle_beta   90.00
_cell.angle_gamma   90.00
#
_symmetry.space_group_name_H-M   'P 1'
#
loop_
_entity.id
_entity.type
_entity.pdbx_description
1 polymer ?
#
loop_
_entity_poly.entity_id
_entity_poly.type
_entity_poly.pdbx_seq_one_letter_code
_entity_poly.pdbx_strand_id
1 'polypeptide(L)'
;MNKEYLAAYDEDYGSSVTTGSGTFKRPSYDFKPLYPNGVGSWDGSLPEPDYVTVNRSEVFQFFKDHFPNFGNDDPKGVEWFFTGAYLGGDINGFKGFLPEVFTRNNALTARSPHNPDREQFNTFVTDALLNKRAIGLNVFDVAGPKTGNHAMTAWGVEYDEAGDIAYIYYCDNNFADQDPNGAVIIRQQIVYAVDSYGKECTYLQQLKPEDPDTRVGKFLITSVFSADL
;
A
#
# COMPACT_ATOMS: atom_id res chain seq x y z
N MET A 1 8.56 4.86 13.26
CA MET A 1 8.91 6.14 13.92
C MET A 1 7.94 6.53 15.04
N ASN A 2 6.70 6.02 15.08
CA ASN A 2 5.68 6.55 16.01
C ASN A 2 5.25 5.61 17.16
N LYS A 3 6.01 4.54 17.46
CA LYS A 3 5.61 3.57 18.50
C LYS A 3 5.47 4.20 19.89
N GLU A 4 6.40 5.08 20.25
CA GLU A 4 6.39 5.77 21.54
C GLU A 4 5.24 6.78 21.64
N TYR A 5 4.97 7.53 20.56
CA TYR A 5 3.81 8.44 20.50
C TYR A 5 2.48 7.70 20.60
N LEU A 6 2.35 6.54 19.95
CA LEU A 6 1.15 5.70 20.08
C LEU A 6 0.97 5.17 21.49
N ALA A 7 2.07 4.78 22.17
CA ALA A 7 2.02 4.32 23.55
C ALA A 7 1.59 5.44 24.52
N ALA A 8 2.15 6.65 24.35
CA ALA A 8 1.76 7.82 25.14
C ALA A 8 0.30 8.20 24.89
N TYR A 9 -0.15 8.19 23.62
CA TYR A 9 -1.55 8.44 23.28
C TYR A 9 -2.48 7.43 23.98
N ASP A 10 -2.12 6.14 23.97
CA ASP A 10 -2.95 5.09 24.58
C ASP A 10 -3.02 5.21 26.10
N GLU A 11 -1.98 5.73 26.76
CA GLU A 11 -2.00 6.01 28.21
C GLU A 11 -3.03 7.10 28.56
N ASP A 12 -3.12 8.15 27.75
CA ASP A 12 -4.00 9.29 27.99
C ASP A 12 -5.45 9.05 27.54
N TYR A 13 -5.64 8.43 26.36
CA TYR A 13 -6.93 8.37 25.67
C TYR A 13 -7.44 6.95 25.43
N GLY A 14 -6.62 5.94 25.67
CA GLY A 14 -6.90 4.55 25.32
C GLY A 14 -6.79 4.26 23.82
N SER A 15 -6.85 2.98 23.49
CA SER A 15 -6.65 2.47 22.13
C SER A 15 -7.95 2.16 21.38
N SER A 16 -9.11 2.60 21.89
CA SER A 16 -10.43 2.22 21.35
C SER A 16 -11.27 3.45 21.04
N VAL A 17 -12.10 3.36 20.01
CA VAL A 17 -12.99 4.42 19.58
C VAL A 17 -14.43 3.95 19.62
N THR A 18 -15.28 4.71 20.32
CA THR A 18 -16.70 4.44 20.43
C THR A 18 -17.48 5.32 19.46
N THR A 19 -18.33 4.70 18.66
CA THR A 19 -19.24 5.35 17.71
C THR A 19 -20.68 4.88 17.94
N GLY A 20 -21.63 5.40 17.15
CA GLY A 20 -23.00 4.89 17.15
C GLY A 20 -23.12 3.43 16.68
N SER A 21 -22.10 2.90 15.99
CA SER A 21 -22.04 1.50 15.51
C SER A 21 -21.39 0.53 16.51
N GLY A 22 -20.77 1.03 17.59
CA GLY A 22 -20.09 0.18 18.58
C GLY A 22 -18.77 0.75 19.07
N THR A 23 -18.02 -0.07 19.82
CA THR A 23 -16.65 0.24 20.27
C THR A 23 -15.66 -0.59 19.47
N PHE A 24 -14.71 0.08 18.82
CA PHE A 24 -13.72 -0.52 17.93
C PHE A 24 -12.35 -0.34 18.55
N LYS A 25 -11.64 -1.45 18.78
CA LYS A 25 -10.25 -1.43 19.25
C LYS A 25 -9.34 -1.16 18.06
N ARG A 26 -8.34 -0.28 18.22
CA ARG A 26 -7.30 -0.05 17.23
C ARG A 26 -6.58 -1.38 16.93
N PRO A 27 -6.55 -1.84 15.66
CA PRO A 27 -5.87 -3.08 15.30
C PRO A 27 -4.38 -3.02 15.64
N SER A 28 -3.79 -4.16 16.02
CA SER A 28 -2.34 -4.21 16.25
C SER A 28 -1.57 -3.92 14.95
N TYR A 29 -0.45 -3.20 15.08
CA TYR A 29 0.51 -3.01 13.99
C TYR A 29 1.45 -4.21 13.82
N ASP A 30 1.39 -5.20 14.71
CA ASP A 30 2.22 -6.39 14.63
C ASP A 30 1.85 -7.22 13.41
N PHE A 31 2.85 -7.54 12.60
CA PHE A 31 2.70 -8.43 11.46
C PHE A 31 2.98 -9.86 11.90
N LYS A 32 1.92 -10.68 11.93
CA LYS A 32 1.98 -12.07 12.39
C LYS A 32 2.72 -12.94 11.36
N PRO A 33 3.40 -14.04 11.77
CA PRO A 33 3.93 -15.01 10.81
C PRO A 33 2.81 -15.76 10.10
N LEU A 34 3.14 -16.43 8.99
CA LEU A 34 2.22 -17.32 8.29
C LEU A 34 1.92 -18.52 9.21
N TYR A 35 0.68 -18.63 9.69
CA TYR A 35 0.27 -19.76 10.54
C TYR A 35 -0.57 -20.75 9.75
N PRO A 36 -0.45 -22.05 10.03
CA PRO A 36 -1.54 -22.94 9.68
C PRO A 36 -2.86 -22.49 10.34
N ASN A 37 -3.96 -22.52 9.60
CA ASN A 37 -5.33 -22.35 10.11
C ASN A 37 -5.54 -23.15 11.38
N GLY A 38 -6.01 -22.46 12.42
CA GLY A 38 -6.36 -23.06 13.70
C GLY A 38 -5.19 -23.19 14.70
N VAL A 39 -4.00 -22.66 14.40
CA VAL A 39 -2.85 -22.76 15.30
C VAL A 39 -2.53 -21.42 15.97
N GLY A 40 -2.84 -21.30 17.27
CA GLY A 40 -2.54 -20.12 18.09
C GLY A 40 -1.08 -20.02 18.57
N SER A 41 -0.27 -21.06 18.36
CA SER A 41 1.17 -21.11 18.67
C SER A 41 1.84 -22.16 17.77
N TRP A 42 2.76 -21.76 16.89
CA TRP A 42 3.44 -22.66 15.95
C TRP A 42 4.76 -23.19 16.52
N ASP A 43 4.98 -24.50 16.43
CA ASP A 43 6.14 -25.19 16.97
C ASP A 43 7.32 -25.32 15.98
N GLY A 44 7.18 -24.77 14.76
CA GLY A 44 8.21 -24.79 13.73
C GLY A 44 8.15 -26.00 12.78
N SER A 45 7.09 -26.80 12.82
CA SER A 45 6.80 -27.78 11.75
C SER A 45 6.49 -27.07 10.41
N LEU A 46 6.26 -27.79 9.30
CA LEU A 46 5.82 -27.19 8.02
C LEU A 46 4.29 -27.35 7.90
N PRO A 47 3.50 -26.31 7.58
CA PRO A 47 2.06 -26.45 7.43
C PRO A 47 1.70 -27.25 6.17
N GLU A 48 0.66 -28.07 6.24
CA GLU A 48 -0.04 -28.54 5.03
C GLU A 48 -0.82 -27.36 4.40
N PRO A 49 -0.76 -27.18 3.06
CA PRO A 49 -1.16 -25.94 2.37
C PRO A 49 -2.64 -25.55 2.53
N ASP A 50 -3.51 -26.51 2.81
CA ASP A 50 -4.97 -26.32 2.83
C ASP A 50 -5.47 -25.67 4.14
N TYR A 51 -4.58 -25.56 5.13
CA TYR A 51 -4.88 -25.04 6.44
C TYR A 51 -3.91 -23.90 6.75
N VAL A 52 -3.93 -22.75 6.07
CA VAL A 52 -3.05 -21.60 6.41
C VAL A 52 -3.84 -20.30 6.51
N THR A 53 -3.71 -19.58 7.62
CA THR A 53 -4.27 -18.23 7.78
C THR A 53 -3.40 -17.23 7.02
N VAL A 54 -3.92 -16.78 5.88
CA VAL A 54 -3.24 -15.82 4.99
C VAL A 54 -3.26 -14.40 5.55
N ASN A 55 -4.18 -14.08 6.47
CA ASN A 55 -4.25 -12.72 7.01
C ASN A 55 -3.32 -12.51 8.22
N ARG A 56 -2.19 -11.85 7.92
CA ARG A 56 -1.08 -11.59 8.84
C ARG A 56 -1.13 -10.21 9.49
N SER A 57 -2.11 -9.37 9.13
CA SER A 57 -2.23 -8.00 9.60
C SER A 57 -3.63 -7.75 10.17
N GLU A 58 -3.71 -7.41 11.45
CA GLU A 58 -4.99 -7.03 12.06
C GLU A 58 -5.56 -5.77 11.41
N VAL A 59 -4.70 -4.85 10.95
CA VAL A 59 -5.12 -3.69 10.16
C VAL A 59 -5.81 -4.15 8.88
N PHE A 60 -5.22 -5.09 8.14
CA PHE A 60 -5.83 -5.58 6.90
C PHE A 60 -7.13 -6.34 7.16
N GLN A 61 -7.19 -7.17 8.22
CA GLN A 61 -8.44 -7.83 8.62
C GLN A 61 -9.53 -6.82 8.98
N PHE A 62 -9.18 -5.76 9.70
CA PHE A 62 -10.12 -4.70 10.04
C PHE A 62 -10.73 -4.02 8.81
N PHE A 63 -9.92 -3.74 7.77
CA PHE A 63 -10.47 -3.24 6.51
C PHE A 63 -11.40 -4.26 5.84
N LYS A 64 -11.04 -5.56 5.82
CA LYS A 64 -11.90 -6.60 5.24
C LYS A 64 -13.25 -6.75 5.96
N ASP A 65 -13.26 -6.56 7.27
CA ASP A 65 -14.47 -6.72 8.09
C ASP A 65 -15.43 -5.55 7.93
N HIS A 66 -14.91 -4.35 7.62
CA HIS A 66 -15.67 -3.10 7.64
C HIS A 66 -15.88 -2.42 6.29
N PHE A 67 -15.28 -2.97 5.22
CA PHE A 67 -15.43 -2.44 3.86
C PHE A 67 -15.95 -3.50 2.90
N PRO A 68 -16.80 -3.10 1.94
CA PRO A 68 -17.25 -4.00 0.90
C PRO A 68 -16.10 -4.43 -0.02
N ASN A 69 -16.20 -5.64 -0.58
CA ASN A 69 -15.20 -6.21 -1.47
C ASN A 69 -15.25 -5.62 -2.90
N PHE A 70 -14.93 -4.33 -3.03
CA PHE A 70 -14.67 -3.67 -4.31
C PHE A 70 -13.60 -2.58 -4.14
N GLY A 71 -12.87 -2.29 -5.23
CA GLY A 71 -11.78 -1.32 -5.22
C GLY A 71 -12.25 0.10 -4.90
N ASN A 72 -11.44 0.84 -4.15
CA ASN A 72 -11.70 2.24 -3.77
C ASN A 72 -10.38 3.04 -3.76
N ASP A 73 -10.42 4.26 -3.24
CA ASP A 73 -9.32 5.22 -3.21
C ASP A 73 -8.31 4.89 -2.09
N ASP A 74 -7.15 4.34 -2.45
CA ASP A 74 -6.08 3.87 -1.56
C ASP A 74 -5.55 4.90 -0.53
N PRO A 75 -5.19 6.15 -0.88
CA PRO A 75 -4.78 7.15 0.09
C PRO A 75 -5.92 7.50 1.06
N LYS A 76 -7.18 7.48 0.60
CA LYS A 76 -8.31 7.73 1.51
C LYS A 76 -8.51 6.60 2.51
N GLY A 77 -8.06 5.38 2.21
CA GLY A 77 -7.97 4.29 3.20
C GLY A 77 -7.13 4.68 4.40
N VAL A 78 -5.94 5.23 4.12
CA VAL A 78 -5.03 5.75 5.15
C VAL A 78 -5.68 6.92 5.89
N GLU A 79 -6.23 7.91 5.18
CA GLU A 79 -6.86 9.07 5.82
C GLU A 79 -8.06 8.69 6.68
N TRP A 80 -8.92 7.79 6.23
CA TRP A 80 -10.06 7.31 7.00
C TRP A 80 -9.62 6.66 8.31
N PHE A 81 -8.55 5.87 8.30
CA PHE A 81 -8.05 5.18 9.48
C PHE A 81 -7.66 6.15 10.61
N PHE A 82 -7.10 7.31 10.25
CA PHE A 82 -6.62 8.31 11.21
C PHE A 82 -7.62 9.44 11.51
N THR A 83 -8.40 9.86 10.52
CA THR A 83 -9.25 11.07 10.61
C THR A 83 -10.75 10.78 10.61
N GLY A 84 -11.14 9.56 10.21
CA GLY A 84 -12.53 9.19 9.96
C GLY A 84 -13.17 9.92 8.77
N ALA A 85 -12.38 10.47 7.85
CA ALA A 85 -12.87 11.00 6.57
C ALA A 85 -13.57 9.89 5.78
N TYR A 86 -14.81 10.12 5.35
CA TYR A 86 -15.69 9.06 4.84
C TYR A 86 -15.14 8.35 3.58
N LEU A 87 -15.06 7.02 3.64
CA LEU A 87 -14.61 6.15 2.55
C LEU A 87 -15.65 5.07 2.14
N GLY A 88 -16.85 5.08 2.72
CA GLY A 88 -17.90 4.10 2.40
C GLY A 88 -17.81 2.77 3.16
N GLY A 89 -17.12 2.73 4.31
CA GLY A 89 -17.18 1.62 5.26
C GLY A 89 -18.45 1.64 6.12
N ASP A 90 -18.67 0.58 6.89
CA ASP A 90 -19.90 0.36 7.70
C ASP A 90 -19.88 1.01 9.10
N ILE A 91 -18.74 1.57 9.51
CA ILE A 91 -18.57 2.24 10.81
C ILE A 91 -19.11 3.67 10.76
N ASN A 92 -20.39 3.84 11.07
CA ASN A 92 -21.04 5.14 11.14
C ASN A 92 -20.44 6.01 12.26
N GLY A 93 -20.13 7.26 11.93
CA GLY A 93 -19.60 8.24 12.89
C GLY A 93 -18.16 7.97 13.32
N PHE A 94 -17.40 7.14 12.60
CA PHE A 94 -15.98 6.93 12.86
C PHE A 94 -15.21 8.26 12.76
N LYS A 95 -14.33 8.49 13.74
CA LYS A 95 -13.48 9.69 13.83
C LYS A 95 -12.00 9.39 13.56
N GLY A 96 -11.70 8.16 13.11
CA GLY A 96 -10.33 7.65 13.09
C GLY A 96 -9.91 7.13 14.46
N PHE A 97 -8.79 6.42 14.52
CA PHE A 97 -8.28 5.83 15.77
C PHE A 97 -7.50 6.78 16.68
N LEU A 98 -7.19 7.98 16.20
CA LEU A 98 -6.40 8.98 16.92
C LEU A 98 -7.06 10.37 16.84
N PRO A 99 -8.35 10.52 17.20
CA PRO A 99 -9.14 11.73 16.93
C PRO A 99 -8.65 12.97 17.70
N GLU A 100 -7.89 12.81 18.77
CA GLU A 100 -7.33 13.94 19.53
C GLU A 100 -6.09 14.55 18.85
N VAL A 101 -5.49 13.83 17.90
CA VAL A 101 -4.31 14.26 17.12
C VAL A 101 -4.71 14.60 15.68
N PHE A 102 -5.53 13.76 15.08
CA PHE A 102 -5.93 13.88 13.68
C PHE A 102 -7.42 14.18 13.56
N THR A 103 -7.71 15.25 12.84
CA THR A 103 -9.04 15.70 12.47
C THR A 103 -9.30 15.44 10.98
N ARG A 104 -10.56 15.53 10.56
CA ARG A 104 -10.96 15.41 9.15
C ARG A 104 -10.32 16.43 8.20
N ASN A 105 -9.69 17.47 8.73
CA ASN A 105 -9.03 18.50 7.94
C ASN A 105 -7.52 18.25 7.77
N ASN A 106 -6.96 17.22 8.42
CA ASN A 106 -5.56 16.87 8.24
C ASN A 106 -5.38 16.16 6.89
N ALA A 107 -4.52 16.74 6.03
CA ALA A 107 -4.07 16.09 4.81
C ALA A 107 -2.89 15.18 5.15
N LEU A 108 -3.15 13.89 5.30
CA LEU A 108 -2.12 12.89 5.65
C LEU A 108 -1.51 12.23 4.42
N THR A 109 -2.13 12.43 3.27
CA THR A 109 -1.69 11.85 2.00
C THR A 109 -1.55 12.91 0.92
N ALA A 110 -0.65 12.65 -0.02
CA ALA A 110 -0.50 13.42 -1.25
C ALA A 110 -0.53 12.46 -2.45
N ARG A 111 -0.96 12.94 -3.62
CA ARG A 111 -1.02 12.15 -4.85
C ARG A 111 -0.38 12.90 -6.00
N SER A 112 0.32 12.19 -6.88
CA SER A 112 0.84 12.72 -8.14
C SER A 112 -0.30 13.12 -9.08
N PRO A 113 -0.03 13.90 -10.14
CA PRO A 113 -0.93 13.99 -11.28
C PRO A 113 -1.26 12.61 -11.86
N HIS A 114 -2.40 12.50 -12.52
CA HIS A 114 -2.80 11.29 -13.24
C HIS A 114 -1.89 11.03 -14.44
N ASN A 115 -1.43 9.79 -14.56
CA ASN A 115 -0.47 9.32 -15.56
C ASN A 115 0.75 10.25 -15.59
N PRO A 116 1.57 10.26 -14.52
CA PRO A 116 2.67 11.20 -14.38
C PRO A 116 3.70 10.99 -15.50
N ASP A 117 4.19 12.09 -16.06
CA ASP A 117 5.38 12.08 -16.90
C ASP A 117 6.64 11.82 -16.08
N ARG A 118 7.80 11.80 -16.74
CA ARG A 118 9.08 11.54 -16.09
C ARG A 118 9.40 12.51 -14.98
N GLU A 119 9.27 13.82 -15.21
CA GLU A 119 9.62 14.85 -14.22
C GLU A 119 8.70 14.73 -13.00
N GLN A 120 7.40 14.56 -13.22
CA GLN A 120 6.40 14.43 -12.16
C GLN A 120 6.63 13.18 -11.32
N PHE A 121 6.92 12.04 -11.94
CA PHE A 121 7.18 10.79 -11.23
C PHE A 121 8.47 10.88 -10.42
N ASN A 122 9.57 11.32 -11.04
CA ASN A 122 10.88 11.45 -10.38
C ASN A 122 10.82 12.39 -9.19
N THR A 123 10.23 13.57 -9.37
CA THR A 123 10.11 14.58 -8.32
C THR A 123 9.28 14.05 -7.16
N PHE A 124 8.11 13.47 -7.44
CA PHE A 124 7.21 12.99 -6.38
C PHE A 124 7.81 11.85 -5.57
N VAL A 125 8.34 10.82 -6.23
CA VAL A 125 8.90 9.64 -5.55
C VAL A 125 10.16 10.00 -4.78
N THR A 126 11.04 10.81 -5.37
CA THR A 126 12.27 11.26 -4.69
C THR A 126 11.96 12.12 -3.48
N ASP A 127 11.01 13.06 -3.59
CA ASP A 127 10.56 13.87 -2.44
C ASP A 127 9.99 12.98 -1.32
N ALA A 128 9.14 12.01 -1.66
CA ALA A 128 8.58 11.09 -0.69
C ALA A 128 9.67 10.30 0.05
N LEU A 129 10.66 9.75 -0.67
CA LEU A 129 11.77 9.01 -0.07
C LEU A 129 12.65 9.90 0.82
N LEU A 130 13.03 11.09 0.35
CA LEU A 130 13.87 12.03 1.11
C LEU A 130 13.17 12.50 2.39
N ASN A 131 11.84 12.66 2.35
CA ASN A 131 11.02 13.05 3.49
C ASN A 131 10.48 11.85 4.29
N LYS A 132 10.99 10.63 4.05
CA LYS A 132 10.64 9.41 4.80
C LYS A 132 9.14 9.09 4.81
N ARG A 133 8.43 9.47 3.74
CA ARG A 133 7.02 9.17 3.55
C ARG A 133 6.85 7.77 2.98
N ALA A 134 5.81 7.07 3.41
CA ALA A 134 5.42 5.81 2.78
C ALA A 134 4.93 6.09 1.35
N ILE A 135 5.12 5.15 0.43
CA ILE A 135 4.79 5.33 -1.00
C ILE A 135 3.88 4.21 -1.44
N GLY A 136 2.77 4.54 -2.08
CA GLY A 136 1.98 3.58 -2.83
C GLY A 136 1.86 3.92 -4.30
N LEU A 137 1.63 2.89 -5.09
CA LEU A 137 1.75 2.88 -6.54
C LEU A 137 0.50 2.27 -7.15
N ASN A 138 -0.16 3.01 -8.05
CA ASN A 138 -1.30 2.51 -8.81
C ASN A 138 -0.88 2.20 -10.24
N VAL A 139 -1.12 0.97 -10.67
CA VAL A 139 -0.70 0.49 -12.00
C VAL A 139 -1.87 -0.16 -12.71
N PHE A 140 -2.12 0.26 -13.94
CA PHE A 140 -3.27 -0.20 -14.73
C PHE A 140 -3.00 -1.56 -15.38
N ASP A 141 -3.93 -2.50 -15.20
CA ASP A 141 -3.98 -3.85 -15.76
C ASP A 141 -2.76 -4.74 -15.44
N VAL A 142 -1.98 -4.40 -14.41
CA VAL A 142 -0.82 -5.20 -13.98
C VAL A 142 -1.22 -6.56 -13.38
N ALA A 143 -2.42 -6.64 -12.78
CA ALA A 143 -2.98 -7.89 -12.26
C ALA A 143 -3.64 -8.77 -13.35
N GLY A 144 -3.62 -8.31 -14.61
CA GLY A 144 -4.19 -9.00 -15.77
C GLY A 144 -5.04 -8.07 -16.64
N PRO A 145 -5.36 -8.46 -17.88
CA PRO A 145 -6.16 -7.64 -18.79
C PRO A 145 -7.55 -7.33 -18.22
N LYS A 146 -7.98 -6.06 -18.31
CA LYS A 146 -9.29 -5.57 -17.84
C LYS A 146 -9.51 -5.70 -16.33
N THR A 147 -8.44 -5.66 -15.54
CA THR A 147 -8.51 -5.64 -14.08
C THR A 147 -8.57 -4.23 -13.51
N GLY A 148 -8.21 -3.22 -14.30
CA GLY A 148 -8.23 -1.81 -13.89
C GLY A 148 -6.99 -1.43 -13.09
N ASN A 149 -7.12 -0.45 -12.19
CA ASN A 149 -6.01 -0.03 -11.33
C ASN A 149 -5.76 -1.05 -10.22
N HIS A 150 -4.49 -1.38 -10.02
CA HIS A 150 -4.01 -2.19 -8.91
C HIS A 150 -3.12 -1.35 -8.00
N ALA A 151 -3.43 -1.36 -6.70
CA ALA A 151 -2.70 -0.60 -5.69
C ALA A 151 -1.62 -1.46 -5.03
N MET A 152 -0.39 -0.96 -5.01
CA MET A 152 0.82 -1.62 -4.49
C MET A 152 1.60 -0.68 -3.57
N THR A 153 2.55 -1.20 -2.80
CA THR A 153 3.40 -0.39 -1.90
C THR A 153 4.84 -0.39 -2.39
N ALA A 154 5.46 0.79 -2.54
CA ALA A 154 6.86 0.92 -2.95
C ALA A 154 7.78 1.23 -1.77
N TRP A 155 8.98 0.66 -1.79
CA TRP A 155 9.95 0.72 -0.69
C TRP A 155 11.27 1.38 -1.06
N GLY A 156 11.56 1.53 -2.35
CA GLY A 156 12.81 2.13 -2.79
C GLY A 156 12.92 2.19 -4.31
N VAL A 157 13.97 2.88 -4.78
CA VAL A 157 14.27 3.07 -6.19
C VAL A 157 15.77 3.00 -6.45
N GLU A 158 16.14 2.76 -7.70
CA GLU A 158 17.48 3.02 -8.23
C GLU A 158 17.42 4.13 -9.26
N TYR A 159 18.45 4.96 -9.29
CA TYR A 159 18.63 6.01 -10.27
C TYR A 159 19.63 5.57 -11.33
N ASP A 160 19.41 5.99 -12.58
CA ASP A 160 20.40 5.87 -13.65
C ASP A 160 21.45 6.99 -13.59
N GLU A 161 22.37 7.00 -14.55
CA GLU A 161 23.44 8.01 -14.65
C GLU A 161 22.93 9.44 -14.88
N ALA A 162 21.72 9.60 -15.43
CA ALA A 162 21.08 10.90 -15.63
C ALA A 162 20.36 11.40 -14.37
N GLY A 163 20.24 10.56 -13.34
CA GLY A 163 19.51 10.85 -12.12
C GLY A 163 18.01 10.60 -12.23
N ASP A 164 17.55 9.92 -13.29
CA ASP A 164 16.17 9.47 -13.44
C ASP A 164 16.01 8.10 -12.75
N ILE A 165 14.84 7.84 -12.16
CA ILE A 165 14.51 6.56 -11.57
C ILE A 165 14.45 5.50 -12.67
N ALA A 166 15.31 4.50 -12.56
CA ALA A 166 15.44 3.39 -13.50
C ALA A 166 14.73 2.12 -13.01
N TYR A 167 14.68 1.92 -11.69
CA TYR A 167 14.04 0.75 -11.08
C TYR A 167 13.28 1.12 -9.83
N ILE A 168 12.23 0.36 -9.53
CA ILE A 168 11.44 0.47 -8.31
C ILE A 168 11.34 -0.88 -7.61
N TYR A 169 11.35 -0.83 -6.27
CA TYR A 169 11.16 -1.96 -5.39
C TYR A 169 9.78 -1.84 -4.74
N TYR A 170 8.92 -2.84 -4.92
CA TYR A 170 7.55 -2.80 -4.40
C TYR A 170 7.08 -4.15 -3.89
N CYS A 171 6.05 -4.14 -3.04
CA CYS A 171 5.29 -5.31 -2.64
C CYS A 171 3.90 -5.25 -3.27
N ASP A 172 3.40 -6.40 -3.69
CA ASP A 172 2.06 -6.59 -4.25
C ASP A 172 1.26 -7.49 -3.30
N ASN A 173 0.07 -7.02 -2.93
CA ASN A 173 -0.80 -7.71 -1.99
C ASN A 173 -1.35 -9.05 -2.55
N ASN A 174 -1.33 -9.25 -3.87
CA ASN A 174 -1.69 -10.52 -4.51
C ASN A 174 -0.60 -11.60 -4.36
N PHE A 175 0.58 -11.24 -3.85
CA PHE A 175 1.71 -12.16 -3.63
C PHE A 175 2.09 -12.28 -2.14
N ALA A 176 1.21 -11.89 -1.22
CA ALA A 176 1.49 -11.85 0.22
C ALA A 176 1.79 -13.22 0.85
N ASP A 177 1.38 -14.31 0.21
CA ASP A 177 1.54 -15.71 0.65
C ASP A 177 2.67 -16.46 -0.07
N GLN A 178 3.34 -15.82 -1.03
CA GLN A 178 4.43 -16.46 -1.80
C GLN A 178 5.74 -16.58 -1.02
N ASP A 179 5.87 -15.90 0.12
CA ASP A 179 7.04 -15.98 1.00
C ASP A 179 6.59 -16.32 2.44
N PRO A 180 7.18 -17.31 3.12
CA PRO A 180 6.90 -17.60 4.53
C PRO A 180 7.08 -16.40 5.46
N ASN A 181 7.93 -15.43 5.09
CA ASN A 181 8.14 -14.18 5.80
C ASN A 181 7.07 -13.11 5.49
N GLY A 182 6.25 -13.30 4.44
CA GLY A 182 4.95 -12.64 4.25
C GLY A 182 4.89 -11.47 3.29
N ALA A 183 5.97 -11.20 2.58
CA ALA A 183 5.97 -10.31 1.44
C ALA A 183 7.18 -10.62 0.56
N VAL A 184 6.99 -10.53 -0.76
CA VAL A 184 8.08 -10.52 -1.73
C VAL A 184 8.33 -9.08 -2.13
N ILE A 185 9.58 -8.61 -1.99
CA ILE A 185 10.01 -7.36 -2.61
C ILE A 185 10.34 -7.65 -4.08
N ILE A 186 9.58 -7.05 -4.97
CA ILE A 186 9.73 -7.19 -6.42
C ILE A 186 10.48 -5.97 -6.95
N ARG A 187 11.53 -6.21 -7.72
CA ARG A 187 12.26 -5.18 -8.48
C ARG A 187 11.75 -5.16 -9.92
N GLN A 188 11.28 -4.01 -10.40
CA GLN A 188 10.89 -3.83 -11.80
C GLN A 188 11.50 -2.55 -12.39
N GLN A 189 11.57 -2.53 -13.72
CA GLN A 189 12.09 -1.39 -14.47
C GLN A 189 11.04 -0.29 -14.55
N ILE A 190 11.48 0.96 -14.47
CA ILE A 190 10.70 2.15 -14.81
C ILE A 190 11.07 2.58 -16.23
N VAL A 191 10.04 2.81 -17.05
CA VAL A 191 10.19 3.23 -18.44
C VAL A 191 9.36 4.48 -18.69
N TYR A 192 9.97 5.50 -19.27
CA TYR A 192 9.29 6.71 -19.73
C TYR A 192 9.03 6.59 -21.22
N ALA A 193 7.79 6.79 -21.65
CA ALA A 193 7.43 6.66 -23.05
C ALA A 193 6.19 7.48 -23.41
N VAL A 194 6.08 7.84 -24.68
CA VAL A 194 4.91 8.53 -25.22
C VAL A 194 3.79 7.54 -25.50
N ASP A 195 2.57 7.86 -25.07
CA ASP A 195 1.37 7.08 -25.33
C ASP A 195 0.81 7.32 -26.75
N SER A 196 -0.30 6.64 -27.09
CA SER A 196 -0.95 6.80 -28.41
C SER A 196 -1.54 8.19 -28.66
N TYR A 197 -1.60 9.04 -27.65
CA TYR A 197 -2.13 10.40 -27.71
C TYR A 197 -1.03 11.47 -27.73
N GLY A 198 0.24 11.06 -27.75
CA GLY A 198 1.38 11.99 -27.77
C GLY A 198 1.79 12.51 -26.39
N LYS A 199 1.28 11.93 -25.29
CA LYS A 199 1.65 12.31 -23.91
C LYS A 199 2.74 11.39 -23.37
N GLU A 200 3.83 11.95 -22.85
CA GLU A 200 4.82 11.17 -22.08
C GLU A 200 4.19 10.68 -20.76
N CYS A 201 4.33 9.38 -20.49
CA CYS A 201 3.85 8.72 -19.29
C CYS A 201 4.94 7.82 -18.71
N THR A 202 4.81 7.52 -17.42
CA THR A 202 5.66 6.56 -16.72
C THR A 202 5.02 5.17 -16.69
N TYR A 203 5.84 4.15 -16.92
CA TYR A 203 5.39 2.75 -16.97
C TYR A 203 6.24 1.86 -16.07
N LEU A 204 5.58 0.88 -15.48
CA LEU A 204 6.19 -0.25 -14.81
C LEU A 204 6.43 -1.36 -15.84
N GLN A 205 7.65 -1.88 -15.94
CA GLN A 205 8.02 -2.92 -16.90
C GLN A 205 8.77 -4.06 -16.21
N GLN A 206 8.38 -5.30 -16.53
CA GLN A 206 9.11 -6.48 -16.10
C GLN A 206 10.54 -6.45 -16.65
N LEU A 207 11.49 -6.96 -15.85
CA LEU A 207 12.87 -7.08 -16.29
C LEU A 207 12.94 -7.96 -17.54
N LYS A 208 13.68 -7.52 -18.55
CA LYS A 208 13.93 -8.34 -19.73
C LYS A 208 14.72 -9.58 -19.33
N PRO A 209 14.31 -10.78 -19.75
CA PRO A 209 15.14 -11.97 -19.59
C PRO A 209 16.38 -11.88 -20.49
N GLU A 210 17.31 -12.81 -20.32
CA GLU A 210 18.56 -12.87 -21.10
C GLU A 210 18.32 -13.02 -22.61
N ASP A 211 17.17 -13.58 -23.01
CA ASP A 211 16.75 -13.65 -24.40
C ASP A 211 16.32 -12.27 -24.92
N PRO A 212 17.07 -11.66 -25.85
CA PRO A 212 16.82 -10.31 -26.35
C PRO A 212 15.52 -10.19 -27.15
N ASP A 213 14.96 -11.30 -27.65
CA ASP A 213 13.73 -11.30 -28.45
C ASP A 213 12.46 -11.35 -27.59
N THR A 214 12.60 -11.54 -26.27
CA THR A 214 11.44 -11.57 -25.37
C THR A 214 10.82 -10.18 -25.23
N ARG A 215 9.58 -10.05 -25.69
CA ARG A 215 8.77 -8.84 -25.46
C ARG A 215 8.22 -8.86 -24.04
N VAL A 216 8.63 -7.89 -23.24
CA VAL A 216 8.04 -7.60 -21.92
C VAL A 216 7.00 -6.50 -22.03
N GLY A 217 5.83 -6.74 -21.46
CA GLY A 217 4.78 -5.73 -21.35
C GLY A 217 5.24 -4.54 -20.50
N LYS A 218 4.65 -3.38 -20.76
CA LYS A 218 4.74 -2.22 -19.87
C LYS A 218 3.34 -1.85 -19.41
N PHE A 219 3.20 -1.54 -18.13
CA PHE A 219 1.93 -1.23 -17.49
C PHE A 219 1.95 0.22 -17.05
N LEU A 220 0.88 0.96 -17.35
CA LEU A 220 0.83 2.39 -17.06
C LEU A 220 0.76 2.62 -15.56
N ILE A 221 1.69 3.41 -15.02
CA ILE A 221 1.56 3.96 -13.67
C ILE A 221 0.54 5.09 -13.76
N THR A 222 -0.63 4.91 -13.14
CA THR A 222 -1.73 5.88 -13.23
C THR A 222 -1.65 6.95 -12.15
N SER A 223 -1.05 6.62 -11.00
CA SER A 223 -0.67 7.58 -9.98
C SER A 223 0.31 6.97 -8.97
N VAL A 224 1.02 7.84 -8.27
CA VAL A 224 1.77 7.52 -7.05
C VAL A 224 1.15 8.35 -5.92
N PHE A 225 1.08 7.79 -4.72
CA PHE A 225 0.70 8.54 -3.53
C PHE A 225 1.76 8.39 -2.44
N SER A 226 1.79 9.35 -1.53
CA SER A 226 2.62 9.30 -0.33
C SER A 226 1.78 9.52 0.91
N ALA A 227 2.22 8.94 2.02
CA ALA A 227 1.61 9.14 3.34
C ALA A 227 2.64 9.64 4.35
N ASP A 228 2.25 10.66 5.10
CA ASP A 228 3.05 11.32 6.14
C ASP A 228 2.32 11.14 7.47
N LEU A 229 2.93 10.39 8.39
CA LEU A 229 2.29 9.84 9.59
C LEU A 229 3.16 9.98 10.83
#